data_AF-G9YJJ3-F1
#
_entry.id   AF-G9YJJ3-F1
#
_cell.length_a   1.000
_cell.length_b   1.000
_cell.length_c   1.000
_cell.angle_alpha   90.00
_cell.angle_beta   90.00
_cell.angle_gamma   90.00
#
_symmetry.space_group_name_H-M   'P 1'
#
loop_
_entity.id
_entity.type
_entity.pdbx_description
1 polymer ?
#
loop_
_entity_poly.entity_id
_entity_poly.type
_entity_poly.pdbx_seq_one_letter_code
_entity_poly.pdbx_strand_id
1 'polypeptide(L)' 'MGIITKATLKLVPLCPFRLDVLAVFTDLGKATDLVPQLVKAGLNPTSVEFMDNNFVRSACDYSEVKLPHYEDGFYDRSVQ' A
#
# COMPACT_ATOMS: atom_id res chain seq x y z
N MET A 1 2.25 29.50 -18.28
CA MET A 1 1.59 28.23 -17.93
C MET A 1 0.75 27.82 -19.14
N GLY A 2 0.92 26.62 -19.66
CA GLY A 2 0.24 26.15 -20.88
C GLY A 2 -0.50 24.85 -20.63
N ILE A 3 -1.38 24.47 -21.58
CA ILE A 3 -2.16 23.24 -21.50
C ILE A 3 -1.40 22.14 -22.27
N ILE A 4 -1.09 21.04 -21.58
CA ILE A 4 -0.54 19.84 -22.24
C ILE A 4 -1.71 19.11 -22.92
N THR A 5 -1.67 18.99 -24.24
CA THR A 5 -2.73 18.34 -25.04
C THR A 5 -2.36 16.94 -25.52
N LYS A 6 -1.07 16.57 -25.47
CA LYS A 6 -0.55 15.25 -25.85
C LYS A 6 0.65 14.88 -24.99
N ALA A 7 0.73 13.60 -24.63
CA ALA A 7 1.88 12.98 -23.98
C ALA A 7 2.12 11.60 -24.60
N THR A 8 3.38 11.27 -24.85
CA THR A 8 3.80 9.92 -25.26
C THR A 8 4.43 9.22 -24.07
N LEU A 9 3.91 8.05 -23.71
CA LEU A 9 4.37 7.28 -22.54
C LEU A 9 5.01 5.97 -22.96
N LYS A 10 6.01 5.53 -22.21
CA LYS A 10 6.61 4.21 -22.37
C LYS A 10 5.69 3.16 -21.74
N LEU A 11 5.30 2.16 -22.52
CA LEU A 11 4.53 1.02 -22.02
C LEU A 11 5.47 -0.06 -21.48
N VAL A 12 5.03 -0.72 -20.41
CA VAL A 12 5.66 -1.92 -19.86
C VAL A 12 4.69 -3.09 -20.01
N PRO A 13 5.18 -4.32 -20.21
CA PRO A 13 4.32 -5.50 -20.31
C PRO A 13 3.54 -5.72 -19.01
N LEU A 14 2.33 -6.27 -19.15
CA LEU A 14 1.49 -6.64 -18.01
C LEU A 14 2.14 -7.80 -17.25
N CYS A 15 2.23 -7.70 -15.92
CA CYS A 15 2.72 -8.80 -15.10
C CYS A 15 1.78 -10.03 -15.23
N PRO A 16 2.30 -11.25 -15.46
CA PRO A 16 1.47 -12.45 -15.63
C PRO A 16 0.76 -12.88 -14.33
N PHE A 17 1.26 -12.44 -13.18
CA PHE A 17 0.69 -12.71 -11.87
C PHE A 17 0.62 -11.41 -11.06
N ARG A 18 -0.42 -11.28 -10.24
CA ARG A 18 -0.56 -10.18 -9.28
C ARG A 18 -0.87 -10.77 -7.91
N LEU A 19 -0.20 -10.27 -6.89
CA LEU A 19 -0.47 -10.61 -5.50
C LEU A 19 -0.65 -9.34 -4.69
N ASP A 20 -1.78 -9.22 -4.01
CA ASP A 20 -2.04 -8.16 -3.03
C ASP A 20 -1.87 -8.75 -1.63
N VAL A 21 -1.01 -8.15 -0.80
CA VAL A 21 -0.81 -8.52 0.60
C VAL A 21 -1.18 -7.33 1.47
N LEU A 22 -2.07 -7.56 2.45
CA LEU A 22 -2.40 -6.59 3.49
C LEU A 22 -1.91 -7.13 4.83
N ALA A 23 -1.04 -6.39 5.49
CA ALA A 23 -0.55 -6.68 6.83
C ALA A 23 -1.00 -5.59 7.80
N VAL A 24 -1.40 -5.99 9.01
CA VAL A 24 -1.82 -5.07 10.07
C VAL A 24 -0.80 -5.14 11.20
N PHE A 25 -0.31 -3.97 11.60
CA PHE A 25 0.71 -3.80 12.64
C PHE A 25 0.18 -2.89 13.73
N THR A 26 0.53 -3.17 14.99
CA THR A 26 0.23 -2.29 16.12
C THR A 26 1.44 -1.46 16.56
N ASP A 27 2.59 -1.66 15.89
CA ASP A 27 3.83 -0.94 16.12
C ASP A 27 4.35 -0.38 14.79
N LEU A 28 4.59 0.93 14.76
CA LEU A 28 5.03 1.65 13.56
C LEU A 28 6.41 1.19 13.07
N GLY A 29 7.33 0.90 14.00
CA GLY A 29 8.68 0.44 13.66
C GLY A 29 8.63 -0.88 12.91
N LYS A 30 7.82 -1.84 13.41
CA LYS A 30 7.60 -3.12 12.76
C LYS A 30 6.99 -3.01 11.37
N ALA A 31 6.06 -2.07 11.17
CA ALA A 31 5.48 -1.82 9.84
C ALA A 31 6.55 -1.34 8.85
N THR A 32 7.38 -0.38 9.26
CA THR A 32 8.45 0.16 8.39
C THR A 32 9.58 -0.84 8.13
N ASP A 33 9.84 -1.75 9.06
CA ASP A 33 10.89 -2.78 8.94
C ASP A 33 10.52 -3.92 7.99
N LEU A 34 9.24 -4.08 7.63
CA LEU A 34 8.79 -5.12 6.70
C LEU A 34 9.32 -4.86 5.28
N VAL A 35 9.29 -3.60 4.83
CA VAL A 35 9.62 -3.23 3.45
C VAL A 35 11.06 -3.61 3.07
N PRO A 36 12.09 -3.27 3.88
CA PRO A 36 13.45 -3.71 3.60
C PRO A 36 13.62 -5.23 3.64
N GLN A 37 12.84 -5.95 4.45
CA GLN A 37 12.90 -7.41 4.53
C GLN A 37 12.33 -8.07 3.28
N LEU A 38 11.22 -7.57 2.74
CA LEU A 38 10.65 -8.05 1.48
C LEU A 38 11.63 -7.89 0.32
N VAL A 39 12.24 -6.71 0.20
CA VAL A 39 13.25 -6.42 -0.83
C VAL A 39 14.46 -7.36 -0.69
N LYS A 40 14.95 -7.58 0.54
CA LYS A 40 16.04 -8.53 0.81
C LYS A 40 15.69 -9.98 0.46
N ALA A 41 14.42 -10.36 0.58
CA ALA A 41 13.93 -11.69 0.21
C ALA A 41 13.79 -11.90 -1.32
N GLY A 42 14.13 -10.88 -2.13
CA GLY A 42 14.00 -10.93 -3.59
C GLY A 42 12.58 -10.67 -4.08
N LEU A 43 11.66 -10.31 -3.17
CA LEU A 43 10.34 -9.82 -3.52
C LEU A 43 10.49 -8.33 -3.82
N ASN A 44 10.39 -7.97 -5.10
CA ASN A 44 10.47 -6.57 -5.52
C ASN A 44 9.04 -6.05 -5.75
N PRO A 45 8.35 -5.57 -4.69
CA PRO A 45 6.97 -5.14 -4.79
C PRO A 45 6.85 -4.01 -5.82
N THR A 46 5.77 -4.05 -6.59
CA THR A 46 5.41 -3.00 -7.55
C THR A 46 5.01 -1.72 -6.82
N SER A 47 4.32 -1.85 -5.68
CA SER A 47 3.95 -0.74 -4.81
C SER A 47 3.92 -1.18 -3.35
N VAL A 48 4.23 -0.25 -2.45
CA VAL A 48 4.07 -0.40 -1.00
C VAL A 48 3.34 0.84 -0.51
N GLU A 49 2.22 0.64 0.18
CA GLU A 49 1.35 1.69 0.68
C GLU A 49 1.14 1.50 2.17
N PHE A 50 1.61 2.47 2.95
CA PHE A 50 1.38 2.50 4.39
C PHE A 50 0.22 3.44 4.72
N MET A 51 -0.72 2.97 5.54
CA MET A 51 -1.86 3.73 6.02
C MET A 51 -1.81 3.80 7.55
N ASP A 52 -1.80 5.01 8.08
CA ASP A 52 -1.88 5.22 9.52
C ASP A 52 -3.30 4.96 10.04
N ASN A 53 -3.41 4.75 11.35
CA ASN A 53 -4.69 4.39 11.95
C ASN A 53 -5.76 5.47 11.72
N ASN A 54 -5.39 6.76 11.75
CA ASN A 54 -6.32 7.86 11.56
C ASN A 54 -6.92 7.90 10.14
N PHE A 55 -6.09 7.65 9.13
CA PHE A 55 -6.55 7.50 7.75
C PHE A 55 -7.51 6.32 7.62
N VAL A 56 -7.15 5.16 8.17
CA VAL A 56 -7.99 3.95 8.07
C VAL A 56 -9.34 4.13 8.76
N ARG A 57 -9.38 4.78 9.92
CA ARG A 57 -10.63 5.09 10.61
C ARG A 57 -11.53 6.00 9.78
N SER A 58 -10.97 7.08 9.24
CA SER A 58 -11.72 8.02 8.40
C SER A 58 -12.32 7.34 7.17
N ALA A 59 -11.54 6.47 6.52
CA ALA A 59 -11.99 5.71 5.36
C ALA A 59 -13.05 4.65 5.73
N CYS A 60 -12.88 3.97 6.87
CA CYS A 60 -13.84 3.00 7.41
C CYS A 60 -15.19 3.66 7.75
N ASP A 61 -15.15 4.82 8.42
CA ASP A 61 -16.34 5.55 8.84
C ASP A 61 -17.13 6.05 7.63
N TYR A 62 -16.45 6.55 6.60
CA TYR A 62 -17.09 6.95 5.35
C TYR A 62 -17.68 5.76 4.57
N SER A 63 -16.98 4.63 4.56
CA SER A 63 -17.37 3.44 3.79
C SER A 63 -18.34 2.53 4.53
N GLU A 64 -18.68 2.84 5.79
CA GLU A 64 -19.50 2.02 6.69
C GLU A 64 -18.97 0.58 6.90
N VAL A 65 -17.66 0.39 6.79
CA VAL A 65 -16.98 -0.92 6.95
C VAL A 65 -16.07 -0.89 8.17
N LYS A 66 -16.12 -1.93 9.02
CA LYS A 66 -15.20 -2.07 10.16
C LYS A 66 -14.05 -3.02 9.82
N LEU A 67 -12.83 -2.50 9.83
CA LEU A 67 -11.61 -3.29 9.64
C LEU A 67 -11.01 -3.78 10.98
N PRO A 68 -10.25 -4.90 11.00
CA PRO A 68 -9.60 -5.42 12.20
C PRO A 68 -8.53 -4.46 12.75
N HIS A 69 -8.43 -4.24 14.06
CA HIS A 69 -7.58 -3.19 14.66
C HIS A 69 -8.00 -1.76 14.26
N TYR A 70 -9.30 -1.49 14.29
CA TYR A 70 -9.85 -0.16 14.02
C TYR A 70 -9.28 0.94 14.94
N GLU A 71 -9.04 0.65 16.23
CA GLU A 71 -8.57 1.66 17.19
C GLU A 71 -7.05 1.86 17.21
N ASP A 72 -6.25 0.85 16.82
CA ASP A 72 -4.80 0.83 17.05
C ASP A 72 -3.96 0.25 15.89
N GLY A 73 -4.60 -0.13 14.78
CA GLY A 73 -3.94 -0.76 13.64
C GLY A 73 -3.35 0.23 12.64
N PHE A 74 -2.10 -0.01 12.27
CA PHE A 74 -1.42 0.52 11.11
C PHE A 74 -1.46 -0.54 9.99
N TYR A 75 -1.79 -0.14 8.76
CA TYR A 75 -2.04 -1.07 7.68
C TYR A 75 -0.99 -0.87 6.59
N ASP A 76 -0.26 -1.93 6.24
CA ASP A 76 0.68 -1.95 5.14
C ASP A 76 0.12 -2.83 4.02
N ARG A 77 -0.04 -2.24 2.84
CA ARG A 77 -0.45 -2.94 1.64
C ARG A 77 0.73 -2.99 0.67
N SER A 78 1.15 -4.19 0.31
CA SER A 78 2.12 -4.42 -0.76
C SER A 78 1.46 -5.11 -1.94
N VAL A 79 1.76 -4.61 -3.14
CA VAL A 79 1.29 -5.17 -4.40
C VAL A 79 2.50 -5.70 -5.15
N GLN A 80 2.49 -6.99 -5.47
CA GLN A 80 3.51 -7.63 -6.29
C GLN A 80 2.97 -7.96 -7.68
#